data_AF-C3X330-F1
#
_entry.id   AF-C3X330-F1
#
_cell.length_a   1.000
_cell.length_b   1.000
_cell.length_c   1.000
_cell.angle_alpha   90.00
_cell.angle_beta   90.00
_cell.angle_gamma   90.00
#
_symmetry.space_group_name_H-M   'P 1'
#
loop_
_entity.id
_entity.type
_entity.pdbx_description
1 polymer ?
#
loop_
_entity_poly.entity_id
_entity_poly.type
_entity_poly.pdbx_seq_one_letter_code
_entity_poly.pdbx_strand_id
1 'polypeptide(L)' 'MTGEEAKRKLREQGITLKEWASARGYPYYLVSRVICGTIKGNFGLSHQVAVELGMKPSLKKKEEASLDMQE' A
#
# COMPACT_ATOMS: atom_id res chain seq x y z
N MET A 1 -0.26 8.87 -8.28
CA MET A 1 -0.32 7.52 -8.87
C MET A 1 -1.76 7.02 -8.74
N THR A 2 -2.43 6.74 -9.84
CA THR A 2 -3.87 6.41 -9.86
C THR A 2 -4.11 4.90 -9.65
N GLY A 3 -5.34 4.54 -9.28
CA GLY A 3 -5.86 3.16 -9.18
C GLY A 3 -5.29 2.17 -10.21
N GLU A 4 -5.34 2.61 -11.46
CA GLU A 4 -5.00 1.83 -12.66
C GLU A 4 -3.50 1.53 -12.75
N GLU A 5 -2.66 2.41 -12.22
CA GLU A 5 -1.21 2.27 -12.26
C GLU A 5 -0.74 1.12 -11.36
N ALA A 6 -1.40 0.93 -10.22
CA ALA A 6 -1.12 -0.18 -9.34
C ALA A 6 -1.53 -1.52 -9.96
N LYS A 7 -2.67 -1.57 -10.67
CA LYS A 7 -3.05 -2.75 -11.45
C LYS A 7 -2.01 -3.05 -12.52
N ARG A 8 -1.50 -2.02 -13.20
CA ARG A 8 -0.47 -2.17 -14.22
C ARG A 8 0.82 -2.74 -13.63
N LYS A 9 1.31 -2.19 -12.51
CA LYS A 9 2.50 -2.72 -11.83
C LYS A 9 2.35 -4.17 -11.39
N LEU A 10 1.21 -4.53 -10.82
CA LEU A 10 0.92 -5.91 -10.44
C LEU A 10 0.96 -6.84 -11.65
N ARG A 11 0.37 -6.40 -12.77
CA ARG A 11 0.38 -7.14 -14.04
C ARG A 11 1.78 -7.24 -14.65
N GLU A 12 2.59 -6.18 -14.57
CA GLU A 12 4.00 -6.17 -15.01
C GLU A 12 4.86 -7.12 -14.18
N GLN A 13 4.56 -7.27 -12.89
CA GLN A 13 5.22 -8.23 -11.99
C GLN A 13 4.73 -9.68 -12.21
N GLY A 14 3.66 -9.88 -12.99
CA GLY A 14 3.03 -11.19 -13.16
C GLY A 14 2.25 -11.69 -11.93
N ILE A 15 1.97 -10.83 -10.96
CA ILE A 15 1.30 -11.19 -9.70
C ILE A 15 -0.15 -10.73 -9.76
N THR A 16 -1.08 -11.59 -9.36
CA THR A 16 -2.49 -11.19 -9.29
C THR A 16 -2.78 -10.35 -8.06
N LEU A 17 -3.82 -9.51 -8.13
CA LEU A 17 -4.33 -8.74 -6.99
C LEU A 17 -4.65 -9.62 -5.78
N LYS A 18 -5.14 -10.83 -6.02
CA LYS A 18 -5.48 -11.81 -4.98
C LYS A 18 -4.23 -12.34 -4.30
N GLU A 19 -3.22 -12.73 -5.06
CA GLU A 19 -1.95 -13.21 -4.52
C GLU A 19 -1.20 -12.12 -3.77
N TRP A 20 -1.13 -10.92 -4.34
CA TRP A 20 -0.54 -9.77 -3.68
C TRP A 20 -1.23 -9.44 -2.35
N ALA A 21 -2.56 -9.50 -2.33
CA ALA A 21 -3.34 -9.29 -1.12
C ALA A 21 -3.05 -10.39 -0.09
N SER A 22 -3.07 -11.66 -0.51
CA SER A 22 -2.81 -12.81 0.35
C SER A 22 -1.39 -12.81 0.92
N ALA A 23 -0.38 -12.47 0.11
CA ALA A 23 1.02 -12.40 0.52
C ALA A 23 1.26 -11.34 1.61
N ARG A 24 0.42 -10.30 1.65
CA ARG A 24 0.47 -9.23 2.66
C ARG A 24 -0.57 -9.38 3.77
N GLY A 25 -1.39 -10.43 3.73
CA GLY A 25 -2.46 -10.67 4.70
C GLY A 25 -3.66 -9.71 4.56
N TYR A 26 -3.80 -9.04 3.42
CA TYR A 26 -4.94 -8.16 3.17
C TYR A 26 -6.10 -8.89 2.50
N PRO A 27 -7.35 -8.51 2.80
CA PRO A 27 -8.50 -9.04 2.09
C PRO A 27 -8.62 -8.43 0.68
N TYR A 28 -8.82 -9.28 -0.32
CA TYR A 28 -8.94 -8.87 -1.73
C TYR A 28 -9.97 -7.76 -1.98
N TYR A 29 -11.14 -7.83 -1.32
CA TYR A 29 -12.19 -6.82 -1.50
C TYR A 29 -11.73 -5.42 -1.08
N LEU A 30 -10.84 -5.32 -0.08
CA LEU A 30 -10.30 -4.06 0.41
C LEU A 30 -9.30 -3.49 -0.60
N VAL A 31 -8.42 -4.32 -1.13
CA VAL A 31 -7.46 -3.94 -2.19
C VAL A 31 -8.21 -3.44 -3.43
N SER A 32 -9.23 -4.18 -3.87
CA SER A 32 -10.06 -3.80 -5.03
C SER A 32 -10.80 -2.46 -4.79
N ARG A 33 -11.37 -2.25 -3.60
CA ARG A 33 -12.06 -0.99 -3.24
C ARG A 33 -11.13 0.22 -3.11
N VAL A 34 -9.89 0.01 -2.64
CA VAL A 34 -8.87 1.08 -2.60
C VAL A 34 -8.48 1.48 -4.02
N ILE A 35 -8.27 0.50 -4.90
CA ILE A 35 -7.93 0.75 -6.30
C ILE A 35 -9.05 1.45 -7.06
N CYS A 36 -10.30 1.08 -6.79
CA CYS A 36 -11.47 1.70 -7.42
C CYS A 36 -11.77 3.11 -6.87
N GLY A 37 -11.06 3.56 -5.82
CA GLY A 37 -11.30 4.85 -5.16
C GLY A 37 -12.55 4.89 -4.27
N THR A 38 -13.22 3.75 -4.06
CA THR A 38 -14.41 3.65 -3.21
C THR A 38 -14.06 3.88 -1.74
N ILE A 39 -12.87 3.45 -1.30
CA ILE A 39 -12.38 3.68 0.06
C ILE A 39 -11.26 4.72 0.01
N LYS A 40 -11.47 5.85 0.69
CA LYS A 40 -10.49 6.96 0.74
C LYS A 40 -9.18 6.60 1.46
N GLY A 41 -9.13 5.52 2.25
CA GLY A 41 -7.89 5.06 2.86
C GLY A 41 -7.25 6.09 3.77
N ASN A 42 -8.05 6.69 4.66
CA ASN A 42 -7.59 7.76 5.54
C ASN A 42 -6.76 7.20 6.71
N PHE A 43 -7.11 6.00 7.20
CA PHE A 43 -6.42 5.31 8.30
C PHE A 43 -6.51 3.78 8.14
N GLY A 44 -5.70 3.05 8.91
CA GLY A 44 -5.73 1.59 9.01
C GLY A 44 -5.27 0.83 7.76
N LEU A 45 -5.78 -0.39 7.58
CA LEU A 45 -5.37 -1.32 6.50
C LEU A 45 -5.54 -0.70 5.11
N SER A 46 -6.62 0.04 4.87
CA SER A 46 -6.87 0.69 3.58
C SER A 46 -5.85 1.80 3.25
N HIS A 47 -5.32 2.49 4.27
CA HIS A 47 -4.23 3.44 4.10
C HIS A 47 -2.91 2.71 3.78
N GLN A 48 -2.61 1.63 4.50
CA GLN A 48 -1.41 0.83 4.26
C GLN A 48 -1.39 0.25 2.84
N VAL A 49 -2.50 -0.31 2.38
CA VAL A 49 -2.64 -0.82 1.01
C VAL A 49 -2.45 0.29 -0.03
N ALA A 50 -3.01 1.48 0.20
CA ALA A 50 -2.83 2.61 -0.72
C ALA A 50 -1.38 3.10 -0.78
N VAL A 51 -0.68 3.11 0.35
CA VAL A 51 0.75 3.44 0.44
C VAL A 51 1.60 2.37 -0.26
N GLU A 52 1.33 1.11 0.03
CA GLU A 52 2.09 -0.02 -0.51
C GLU A 52 1.88 -0.25 -2.01
N LEU A 53 0.72 0.15 -2.55
CA LEU A 53 0.45 0.21 -3.99
C LEU A 53 1.03 1.48 -4.64
N GLY A 54 1.61 2.40 -3.86
CA GLY A 54 2.19 3.66 -4.34
C GLY A 54 1.16 4.74 -4.69
N MET A 55 -0.11 4.55 -4.33
CA MET A 55 -1.19 5.52 -4.62
C MET A 55 -1.15 6.75 -3.72
N LYS A 56 -0.67 6.59 -2.48
CA LYS A 56 -0.55 7.70 -1.52
C LYS A 56 0.85 7.75 -0.94
N PRO A 57 1.42 8.95 -0.74
CA PRO A 57 2.64 9.08 0.05
C PRO A 57 2.34 8.60 1.47
N SER A 58 3.19 7.72 1.99
CA SER A 58 3.17 7.37 3.40
C SER A 58 3.45 8.63 4.21
N LEU A 59 2.45 9.17 4.89
CA LEU A 59 2.68 10.08 6.02
C LEU A 59 3.12 9.26 7.24
N LYS A 60 4.19 8.46 7.09
CA LYS A 60 4.97 7.99 8.23
C LYS A 60 6.08 9.00 8.41
N LYS A 61 5.83 9.96 9.29
CA LYS A 61 6.86 10.66 10.03
C LYS A 61 7.77 9.58 10.63
N LYS A 62 9.01 9.48 10.13
CA LYS A 62 10.09 8.83 10.87
C LYS A 62 10.49 9.79 11.98
N GLU A 63 9.82 9.67 13.11
CA GLU A 63 10.55 9.63 14.39
C GLU A 63 11.28 8.28 14.40
N GLU A 64 12.42 8.17 15.08
CA GLU A 64 13.40 7.05 15.04
C GLU A 64 14.54 7.21 14.02
N ALA A 65 15.35 8.24 14.25
CA ALA A 65 16.81 8.12 14.24
C ALA A 65 17.31 8.53 15.64
N SER A 66 17.44 7.57 16.54
CA SER A 66 18.25 7.69 17.76
C SER A 66 19.17 6.48 17.81
N LEU A 67 20.38 6.72 18.33
CA LEU A 67 21.55 5.86 18.43
C LEU A 67 22.44 5.80 17.18
N ASP A 68 23.12 6.92 16.92
CA ASP A 68 24.55 6.85 16.61
C ASP A 68 25.32 7.24 17.88
N MET A 69 26.26 6.38 18.19
CA MET A 69 27.11 6.29 19.38
C MET A 69 28.13 7.43 19.37
N GLN A 70 28.25 8.22 20.45
CA GLN A 70 29.36 9.13 20.65
C GLN A 70 29.89 8.95 22.08
N GLU A 71 31.04 8.28 22.16
CA GLU A 71 32.00 8.34 23.28
C GLU A 71 32.78 9.66 23.27
#